data_AF-A0A2E9R0K6-F1
#
_entry.id   AF-A0A2E9R0K6-F1
#
_cell.length_a   1.000
_cell.length_b   1.000
_cell.length_c   1.000
_cell.angle_alpha   90.00
_cell.angle_beta   90.00
_cell.angle_gamma   90.00
#
_symmetry.space_group_name_H-M   'P 1'
#
loop_
_entity.id
_entity.type
_entity.pdbx_description
1 polymer ?
#
loop_
_entity_poly.entity_id
_entity_poly.type
_entity_poly.pdbx_seq_one_letter_code
_entity_poly.pdbx_strand_id
1 'polypeptide(L)'
;MLSIAQTGKNMLDCSSCPHQERSTTKPHLWTPIHSLYQNPTPNDRDVQDMIQPFAEQLQHDFQAIEAVHVLPQETETTDRPHYTLQIIVQTYDIKLKERVLERLFTWSAHNTASCTPLFLTKQEATYWPQDAALLHPADMLTALKQDQEEPYEARRLLLHALGEFERILQQIELEFPTSGLHMWCVTEKVEIIYQQYLQWLCAMHGKEDTADTRKALLDTLCAQDGPLPEALQHLPLRLQATIERHKALATLLPQQYGENDLELSELIIPLREAIKVSKKQAHQLYPTPQRDKKRRSRFIWLTITALILLATPMAWMLIKHYASYKPAIKGFAHSKRAGGIRGAYYKGRNFETLKGRRLDRGIDYFWRNKPHSKVPKDHFSVRWNGYFNAPRDGEYRLCLYMDDGGRLYYGKNLLINAWKGGFLRRRCKRLLLRKGWHPIKAEMYEHSGPSHFRLLWSTPKNKRVRAIPARSLCCKN
;
A
#
# COMPACT_ATOMS: atom_id res chain seq x y z
N MET A 1 17.66 15.53 -1.33
CA MET A 1 17.89 16.06 0.02
C MET A 1 17.54 14.92 0.93
N LEU A 2 18.62 14.20 1.25
CA LEU A 2 18.82 13.23 2.31
C LEU A 2 17.91 12.01 2.38
N SER A 3 18.41 11.01 1.64
CA SER A 3 18.17 9.58 1.76
C SER A 3 18.38 9.07 3.19
N ILE A 4 17.33 9.08 4.01
CA ILE A 4 17.17 8.13 5.12
C ILE A 4 16.36 6.89 4.67
N ALA A 5 15.84 6.88 3.44
CA ALA A 5 14.94 5.81 3.03
C ALA A 5 15.18 5.34 1.60
N GLN A 6 16.10 4.38 1.46
CA GLN A 6 15.99 3.37 0.39
C GLN A 6 16.90 2.17 0.63
N THR A 7 16.71 1.56 1.79
CA THR A 7 17.09 0.17 2.04
C THR A 7 15.87 -0.78 1.98
N GLY A 8 14.70 -0.31 1.51
CA GLY A 8 13.47 -1.11 1.48
C GLY A 8 13.32 -2.15 0.36
N LYS A 9 14.38 -2.49 -0.39
CA LYS A 9 14.28 -3.56 -1.41
C LYS A 9 15.53 -4.39 -1.67
N ASN A 10 16.73 -3.90 -1.35
CA ASN A 10 17.98 -4.66 -1.50
C ASN A 10 18.60 -5.11 -0.16
N MET A 11 17.90 -4.91 0.97
CA MET A 11 18.20 -5.57 2.27
C MET A 11 17.43 -6.89 2.46
N LEU A 12 16.77 -7.39 1.42
CA LEU A 12 15.77 -8.46 1.47
C LEU A 12 16.25 -9.79 0.87
N ASP A 13 17.55 -10.08 0.93
CA ASP A 13 18.05 -11.40 0.56
C ASP A 13 18.78 -12.08 1.73
N CYS A 14 18.01 -12.77 2.58
CA CYS A 14 18.54 -13.65 3.62
C CYS A 14 19.20 -14.92 3.06
N SER A 15 19.33 -15.08 1.74
CA SER A 15 20.01 -16.24 1.13
C SER A 15 21.54 -16.17 1.23
N SER A 16 22.12 -15.06 1.73
CA SER A 16 23.56 -14.83 1.81
C SER A 16 24.17 -14.92 3.21
N CYS A 17 23.49 -15.55 4.18
CA CYS A 17 24.15 -15.93 5.44
C CYS A 17 25.18 -17.03 5.17
N PRO A 18 26.47 -16.87 5.57
CA PRO A 18 27.46 -17.92 5.38
C PRO A 18 27.06 -19.16 6.19
N HIS A 19 26.83 -20.27 5.49
CA HIS A 19 26.90 -21.59 6.08
C HIS A 19 28.32 -21.78 6.64
N GLN A 20 28.52 -21.54 7.93
CA GLN A 20 29.76 -21.92 8.56
C GLN A 20 29.68 -23.40 8.96
N GLU A 21 30.53 -24.18 8.30
CA GLU A 21 30.75 -25.60 8.54
C GLU A 21 31.04 -25.87 10.02
N ARG A 22 30.48 -26.98 10.50
CA ARG A 22 30.78 -27.54 11.83
C ARG A 22 32.27 -27.83 11.94
N SER A 23 32.96 -27.09 12.81
CA SER A 23 34.16 -27.58 13.48
C SER A 23 33.77 -28.12 14.86
N THR A 24 34.07 -29.39 15.06
CA THR A 24 33.75 -30.20 16.24
C THR A 24 34.80 -30.03 17.32
N THR A 25 34.51 -29.25 18.37
CA THR A 25 35.12 -29.42 19.71
C THR A 25 34.24 -28.79 20.79
N LYS A 26 33.82 -29.58 21.78
CA LYS A 26 33.48 -29.12 23.16
C LYS A 26 34.74 -29.38 24.02
N PRO A 27 34.98 -28.78 25.22
CA PRO A 27 34.16 -27.90 26.09
C PRO A 27 34.94 -26.61 26.53
N HIS A 28 34.40 -25.57 27.19
CA HIS A 28 34.15 -25.43 28.64
C HIS A 28 33.59 -24.03 28.98
N LEU A 29 32.97 -23.93 30.15
CA LEU A 29 32.41 -22.75 30.79
C LEU A 29 33.45 -21.64 31.09
N TRP A 30 33.04 -20.38 30.83
CA TRP A 30 33.59 -19.11 31.33
C TRP A 30 35.04 -18.72 30.97
N THR A 31 35.17 -17.89 29.91
CA THR A 31 36.22 -16.86 29.76
C THR A 31 35.72 -15.69 28.91
N PRO A 32 36.09 -14.42 29.19
CA PRO A 32 35.69 -13.27 28.39
C PRO A 32 36.51 -13.24 27.09
N ILE A 33 35.85 -13.29 25.93
CA ILE A 33 36.49 -13.11 24.63
C ILE A 33 36.57 -11.60 24.37
N HIS A 34 37.66 -10.98 24.83
CA HIS A 34 38.00 -9.59 24.48
C HIS A 34 39.33 -9.50 23.71
N SER A 35 39.85 -10.61 23.15
CA SER A 35 41.23 -10.66 22.64
C SER A 35 41.48 -11.47 21.36
N LEU A 36 40.53 -11.58 20.45
CA LEU A 36 40.81 -12.09 19.10
C LEU A 36 40.25 -11.09 18.09
N TYR A 37 41.10 -10.64 17.15
CA TYR A 37 40.93 -9.53 16.21
C TYR A 37 41.41 -8.16 16.72
N GLN A 38 42.73 -8.02 16.92
CA GLN A 38 43.41 -6.75 16.65
C GLN A 38 44.02 -6.86 15.24
N ASN A 39 43.29 -6.39 14.22
CA ASN A 39 43.93 -5.97 12.98
C ASN A 39 44.18 -4.46 13.09
N PRO A 40 45.34 -3.94 12.63
CA PRO A 40 45.59 -2.51 12.64
C PRO A 40 44.57 -1.79 11.76
N THR A 41 44.01 -0.69 12.26
CA THR A 41 43.20 0.26 11.51
C THR A 41 43.96 0.73 10.25
N PRO A 42 43.38 0.66 9.04
CA PRO A 42 44.02 1.21 7.84
C PRO A 42 44.22 2.72 7.99
N ASN A 43 45.35 3.24 7.52
CA ASN A 43 45.59 4.69 7.46
C ASN A 43 44.64 5.33 6.43
N ASP A 44 44.22 6.59 6.63
CA ASP A 44 43.35 7.35 5.72
C ASP A 44 43.85 7.39 4.25
N ARG A 45 45.15 7.20 4.01
CA ARG A 45 45.73 7.11 2.65
C ARG A 45 45.34 5.84 1.90
N ASP A 46 45.25 4.69 2.57
CA ASP A 46 44.87 3.42 1.94
C ASP A 46 43.37 3.39 1.55
N VAL A 47 42.57 4.28 2.16
CA VAL A 47 41.13 4.42 1.96
C VAL A 47 40.80 5.17 0.66
N GLN A 48 41.48 6.29 0.42
CA GLN A 48 41.28 7.12 -0.77
C GLN A 48 41.67 6.34 -2.05
N ASP A 49 42.72 5.53 -1.98
CA ASP A 49 43.21 4.69 -3.08
C ASP A 49 42.22 3.58 -3.49
N MET A 50 41.26 3.21 -2.64
CA MET A 50 40.28 2.16 -2.92
C MET A 50 38.91 2.71 -3.34
N ILE A 51 38.37 3.74 -2.66
CA ILE A 51 36.99 4.20 -2.86
C ILE A 51 36.86 5.29 -3.93
N GLN A 52 37.89 6.12 -4.09
CA GLN A 52 37.88 7.23 -5.05
C GLN A 52 37.79 6.73 -6.51
N PRO A 53 38.55 5.70 -6.94
CA PRO A 53 38.42 5.16 -8.31
C PRO A 53 37.03 4.59 -8.58
N PHE A 54 36.40 4.01 -7.56
CA PHE A 54 35.05 3.45 -7.68
C PHE A 54 33.98 4.55 -7.76
N ALA A 55 34.12 5.65 -7.01
CA ALA A 55 33.25 6.82 -7.12
C ALA A 55 33.32 7.45 -8.53
N GLU A 56 34.52 7.58 -9.08
CA GLU A 56 34.75 8.05 -10.45
C GLU A 56 34.14 7.11 -11.49
N GLN A 57 34.29 5.80 -11.30
CA GLN A 57 33.67 4.80 -12.17
C GLN A 57 32.14 4.86 -12.13
N LEU A 58 31.53 5.06 -10.95
CA LEU A 58 30.08 5.26 -10.85
C LEU A 58 29.63 6.50 -11.63
N GLN A 59 30.37 7.60 -11.55
CA GLN A 59 30.05 8.81 -12.31
C GLN A 59 30.14 8.56 -13.83
N HIS A 60 31.14 7.78 -14.26
CA HIS A 60 31.32 7.42 -15.67
C HIS A 60 30.22 6.46 -16.18
N ASP A 61 29.88 5.43 -15.41
CA ASP A 61 28.95 4.37 -15.80
C ASP A 61 27.49 4.85 -15.87
N PHE A 62 27.16 5.95 -15.18
CA PHE A 62 25.81 6.47 -15.08
C PHE A 62 25.73 7.95 -15.53
N GLN A 63 25.36 8.18 -16.79
CA GLN A 63 25.23 9.53 -17.38
C GLN A 63 24.31 10.52 -16.63
N ALA A 64 23.41 10.02 -15.77
CA ALA A 64 22.51 10.85 -14.96
C ALA A 64 23.15 11.37 -13.66
N ILE A 65 24.33 10.87 -13.31
CA ILE A 65 25.14 11.33 -12.18
C ILE A 65 26.04 12.47 -12.65
N GLU A 66 25.88 13.65 -12.06
CA GLU A 66 26.71 14.82 -12.36
C GLU A 66 28.04 14.80 -11.61
N ALA A 67 28.03 14.34 -10.36
CA ALA A 67 29.22 14.26 -9.51
C ALA A 67 29.02 13.21 -8.41
N VAL A 68 30.13 12.62 -7.96
CA VAL A 68 30.17 11.77 -6.76
C VAL A 68 31.26 12.29 -5.83
N HIS A 69 30.92 12.54 -4.56
CA HIS A 69 31.86 12.95 -3.52
C HIS A 69 31.87 11.93 -2.39
N VAL A 70 33.05 11.53 -1.95
CA VAL A 70 33.24 10.66 -0.78
C VAL A 70 33.26 11.56 0.45
N LEU A 71 32.31 11.39 1.36
CA LEU A 71 32.25 12.22 2.58
C LEU A 71 33.23 11.71 3.65
N PRO A 72 33.81 12.59 4.48
CA PRO A 72 34.69 12.20 5.58
C PRO A 72 33.99 11.28 6.57
N GLN A 73 34.71 10.28 7.08
CA GLN A 73 34.19 9.38 8.11
C GLN A 73 34.34 10.05 9.49
N GLU A 74 33.28 10.12 10.29
CA GLU A 74 33.45 10.37 11.73
C GLU A 74 34.07 9.11 12.34
N THR A 75 35.23 9.28 12.98
CA THR A 75 36.06 8.20 13.52
C THR A 75 35.29 7.36 14.54
N GLU A 76 34.80 6.19 14.13
CA GLU A 76 34.41 5.14 15.05
C GLU A 76 34.97 3.78 14.64
N THR A 77 35.44 3.08 15.68
CA THR A 77 36.18 1.83 15.70
C THR A 77 35.31 0.65 15.30
N THR A 78 35.01 0.50 14.01
CA THR A 78 34.37 -0.71 13.47
C THR A 78 35.37 -1.53 12.67
N ASP A 79 35.33 -2.86 12.80
CA ASP A 79 36.15 -3.84 12.03
C ASP A 79 36.02 -3.71 10.51
N ARG A 80 35.04 -2.94 10.01
CA ARG A 80 34.80 -2.67 8.60
C ARG A 80 34.43 -1.20 8.38
N PRO A 81 35.29 -0.36 7.76
CA PRO A 81 34.98 1.05 7.59
C PRO A 81 33.76 1.27 6.69
N HIS A 82 32.95 2.28 7.05
CA HIS A 82 31.70 2.61 6.37
C HIS A 82 31.74 4.05 5.87
N TYR A 83 31.45 4.25 4.59
CA TYR A 83 31.55 5.54 3.91
C TYR A 83 30.21 6.01 3.36
N THR A 84 29.99 7.32 3.36
CA THR A 84 28.85 7.92 2.67
C THR A 84 29.31 8.51 1.34
N LEU A 85 28.70 8.07 0.24
CA LEU A 85 28.92 8.63 -1.09
C LEU A 85 27.82 9.63 -1.43
N GLN A 86 28.15 10.91 -1.49
CA GLN A 86 27.25 11.94 -1.97
C GLN A 86 27.18 11.88 -3.51
N ILE A 87 26.02 11.50 -4.05
CA ILE A 87 25.77 11.33 -5.49
C ILE A 87 24.86 12.45 -5.96
N ILE A 88 25.40 13.38 -6.74
CA ILE A 88 24.67 14.50 -7.31
C ILE A 88 24.07 14.08 -8.64
N VAL A 89 22.76 14.22 -8.80
CA VAL A 89 22.01 13.85 -10.01
C VAL A 89 21.26 15.04 -10.60
N GLN A 90 21.07 15.04 -11.91
CA GLN A 90 20.25 16.07 -12.59
C GLN A 90 18.80 16.02 -12.12
N THR A 91 18.23 14.82 -12.11
CA THR A 91 16.87 14.55 -11.67
C THR A 91 16.85 13.26 -10.89
N TYR A 92 16.04 13.23 -9.83
CA TYR A 92 15.93 12.04 -9.00
C TYR A 92 15.12 10.94 -9.72
N ASP A 93 15.75 9.80 -9.98
CA ASP A 93 15.13 8.63 -10.59
C ASP A 93 15.33 7.39 -9.70
N ILE A 94 14.21 6.77 -9.31
CA ILE A 94 14.19 5.55 -8.50
C ILE A 94 14.93 4.38 -9.16
N LYS A 95 14.85 4.25 -10.49
CA LYS A 95 15.52 3.17 -11.23
C LYS A 95 17.02 3.39 -11.34
N LEU A 96 17.46 4.65 -11.42
CA LEU A 96 18.87 4.99 -11.32
C LEU A 96 19.40 4.59 -9.95
N LYS A 97 18.67 4.94 -8.89
CA LYS A 97 19.06 4.60 -7.52
C LYS A 97 19.21 3.10 -7.28
N GLU A 98 18.25 2.30 -7.74
CA GLU A 98 18.30 0.83 -7.61
C GLU A 98 19.55 0.24 -8.28
N ARG A 99 19.89 0.67 -9.51
CA ARG A 99 21.08 0.19 -10.23
C ARG A 99 22.39 0.61 -9.57
N VAL A 100 22.45 1.83 -9.04
CA VAL A 100 23.64 2.31 -8.31
C VAL A 100 23.79 1.55 -6.99
N LEU A 101 22.69 1.28 -6.28
CA LEU A 101 22.70 0.44 -5.07
C LEU A 101 23.21 -0.98 -5.36
N GLU A 102 22.74 -1.63 -6.43
CA GLU A 102 23.26 -2.94 -6.85
C GLU A 102 24.78 -2.93 -7.07
N ARG A 103 25.29 -1.88 -7.73
CA ARG A 103 26.73 -1.71 -7.96
C ARG A 103 27.50 -1.51 -6.66
N LEU A 104 26.95 -0.70 -5.74
CA LEU A 104 27.52 -0.47 -4.40
C LEU A 104 27.53 -1.72 -3.53
N PHE A 105 26.46 -2.52 -3.55
CA PHE A 105 26.40 -3.77 -2.82
C PHE A 105 27.38 -4.79 -3.38
N THR A 106 27.47 -4.89 -4.71
CA THR A 106 28.44 -5.78 -5.37
C THR A 106 29.86 -5.37 -5.02
N TRP A 107 30.18 -4.07 -5.10
CA TRP A 107 31.49 -3.56 -4.74
C TRP A 107 31.79 -3.83 -3.26
N SER A 108 30.85 -3.52 -2.36
CA SER A 108 31.01 -3.77 -0.93
C SER A 108 31.22 -5.26 -0.67
N ALA A 109 30.48 -6.17 -1.29
CA ALA A 109 30.67 -7.62 -1.08
C ALA A 109 32.10 -8.13 -1.38
N HIS A 110 32.85 -7.43 -2.24
CA HIS A 110 34.20 -7.81 -2.65
C HIS A 110 35.32 -6.97 -2.02
N ASN A 111 34.99 -5.98 -1.18
CA ASN A 111 35.96 -5.07 -0.57
C ASN A 111 35.82 -5.03 0.95
N THR A 112 36.90 -4.67 1.64
CA THR A 112 36.95 -4.55 3.11
C THR A 112 36.24 -3.30 3.64
N ALA A 113 35.70 -2.44 2.77
CA ALA A 113 34.87 -1.29 3.13
C ALA A 113 33.41 -1.49 2.69
N SER A 114 32.52 -0.64 3.21
CA SER A 114 31.13 -0.55 2.79
C SER A 114 30.73 0.88 2.50
N CYS A 115 29.79 1.07 1.58
CA CYS A 115 29.38 2.40 1.13
C CYS A 115 27.86 2.57 1.17
N THR A 116 27.38 3.70 1.69
CA THR A 116 25.99 4.12 1.62
C THR A 116 25.84 5.32 0.68
N PRO A 117 24.95 5.27 -0.32
CA PRO A 117 24.75 6.39 -1.22
C PRO A 117 23.76 7.42 -0.67
N LEU A 118 24.15 8.68 -0.76
CA LEU A 118 23.36 9.87 -0.49
C LEU A 118 23.04 10.58 -1.80
N PHE A 119 21.83 10.38 -2.33
CA PHE A 119 21.40 11.04 -3.57
C PHE A 119 20.88 12.45 -3.32
N LEU A 120 21.42 13.42 -4.06
CA LEU A 120 21.01 14.83 -4.02
C LEU A 120 20.83 15.35 -5.46
N THR A 121 19.83 16.20 -5.69
CA THR A 121 19.81 17.03 -6.90
C THR A 121 20.81 18.17 -6.78
N LYS A 122 21.14 18.84 -7.90
CA LYS A 122 22.03 20.00 -7.88
C LYS A 122 21.59 21.12 -6.93
N GLN A 123 20.28 21.40 -6.88
CA GLN A 123 19.72 22.36 -5.93
C GLN A 123 19.87 21.86 -4.49
N GLU A 124 19.74 20.57 -4.24
CA GLU A 124 19.85 20.01 -2.89
C GLU A 124 21.30 19.97 -2.40
N ALA A 125 22.26 19.81 -3.30
CA ALA A 125 23.68 19.84 -3.00
C ALA A 125 24.19 21.24 -2.59
N THR A 126 23.54 22.33 -3.00
CA THR A 126 23.94 23.68 -2.55
C THR A 126 23.74 23.90 -1.05
N TYR A 127 22.84 23.14 -0.43
CA TYR A 127 22.61 23.18 1.02
C TYR A 127 23.48 22.16 1.77
N TRP A 128 24.29 21.35 1.07
CA TRP A 128 25.00 20.20 1.62
C TRP A 128 26.46 20.15 1.17
N PRO A 129 27.33 21.03 1.72
CA PRO A 129 28.72 21.13 1.27
C PRO A 129 29.52 19.85 1.55
N GLN A 130 30.59 19.66 0.78
CA GLN A 130 31.43 18.44 0.76
C GLN A 130 32.14 18.17 2.10
N ASP A 131 32.35 19.20 2.90
CA ASP A 131 33.07 19.15 4.18
C ASP A 131 32.15 18.88 5.39
N ALA A 132 30.87 18.62 5.13
CA ALA A 132 29.85 18.61 6.15
C ALA A 132 29.84 17.32 6.96
N ALA A 133 30.33 17.39 8.20
CA ALA A 133 29.91 16.55 9.31
C ALA A 133 28.37 16.62 9.59
N LEU A 134 27.60 17.42 8.82
CA LEU A 134 26.17 17.71 9.03
C LEU A 134 25.20 16.57 8.68
N LEU A 135 25.55 15.28 8.76
CA LEU A 135 24.55 14.22 8.60
C LEU A 135 23.60 14.09 9.79
N HIS A 136 23.88 14.77 10.91
CA HIS A 136 23.04 14.73 12.09
C HIS A 136 21.76 15.59 11.94
N PRO A 137 20.55 15.05 12.20
CA PRO A 137 19.27 15.76 12.03
C PRO A 137 19.20 17.15 12.67
N ALA A 138 19.89 17.35 13.80
CA ALA A 138 19.92 18.63 14.51
C ALA A 138 20.64 19.72 13.71
N ASP A 139 21.75 19.39 13.06
CA ASP A 139 22.54 20.35 12.29
C ASP A 139 21.79 20.74 11.01
N MET A 140 21.09 19.77 10.39
CA MET A 140 20.24 20.02 9.22
C MET A 140 19.13 21.02 9.54
N LEU A 141 18.41 20.81 10.66
CA LEU A 141 17.34 21.70 11.07
C LEU A 141 17.84 23.05 11.56
N THR A 142 19.06 23.11 12.10
CA THR A 142 19.68 24.36 12.53
C THR A 142 20.11 25.19 11.33
N ALA A 143 20.75 24.59 10.33
CA ALA A 143 21.11 25.24 9.07
C ALA A 143 19.88 25.84 8.36
N LEU A 144 18.79 25.07 8.26
CA LEU A 144 17.52 25.54 7.65
C LEU A 144 16.82 26.64 8.46
N LYS A 145 17.13 26.81 9.76
CA LYS A 145 16.57 27.87 10.60
C LYS A 145 17.35 29.19 10.48
N GLN A 146 18.63 29.14 10.13
CA GLN A 146 19.50 30.33 10.06
C GLN A 146 19.21 31.19 8.82
N ASP A 147 18.69 30.58 7.75
CA ASP A 147 18.24 31.29 6.55
C ASP A 147 16.81 31.83 6.77
N GLN A 148 16.63 33.16 6.76
CA GLN A 148 15.43 33.87 7.25
C GLN A 148 14.09 33.53 6.54
N GLU A 149 14.05 32.57 5.62
CA GLU A 149 12.84 32.17 4.88
C GLU A 149 12.17 30.85 5.32
N GLU A 150 12.77 29.94 6.08
CA GLU A 150 12.34 28.53 5.95
C GLU A 150 11.91 27.70 7.18
N PRO A 151 11.03 28.23 8.08
CA PRO A 151 10.20 27.34 8.91
C PRO A 151 9.43 26.30 8.08
N TYR A 152 9.16 26.62 6.81
CA TYR A 152 8.51 25.73 5.86
C TYR A 152 9.37 24.54 5.43
N GLU A 153 10.63 24.74 4.99
CA GLU A 153 11.46 23.63 4.52
C GLU A 153 11.95 22.76 5.68
N ALA A 154 12.25 23.35 6.84
CA ALA A 154 12.52 22.58 8.06
C ALA A 154 11.34 21.66 8.42
N ARG A 155 10.09 22.17 8.34
CA ARG A 155 8.89 21.34 8.52
C ARG A 155 8.77 20.28 7.44
N ARG A 156 8.97 20.64 6.17
CA ARG A 156 8.83 19.73 5.03
C ARG A 156 9.79 18.55 5.18
N LEU A 157 11.03 18.82 5.53
CA LEU A 157 12.05 17.83 5.82
C LEU A 157 11.63 16.91 6.98
N LEU A 158 11.20 17.48 8.11
CA LEU A 158 10.68 16.73 9.26
C LEU A 158 9.52 15.79 8.88
N LEU A 159 8.51 16.32 8.17
CA LEU A 159 7.34 15.55 7.76
C LEU A 159 7.70 14.45 6.76
N HIS A 160 8.69 14.69 5.91
CA HIS A 160 9.20 13.69 4.98
C HIS A 160 9.92 12.56 5.72
N ALA A 161 10.85 12.87 6.62
CA ALA A 161 11.57 11.87 7.42
C ALA A 161 10.61 11.00 8.26
N LEU A 162 9.67 11.64 8.98
CA LEU A 162 8.62 10.94 9.72
C LEU A 162 7.67 10.15 8.79
N GLY A 163 7.47 10.62 7.56
CA GLY A 163 6.74 9.92 6.50
C GLY A 163 7.40 8.60 6.13
N GLU A 164 8.71 8.63 5.92
CA GLU A 164 9.48 7.46 5.54
C GLU A 164 9.57 6.42 6.66
N PHE A 165 9.74 6.83 7.93
CA PHE A 165 9.68 5.88 9.05
C PHE A 165 8.36 5.13 9.09
N GLU A 166 7.23 5.82 8.92
CA GLU A 166 5.91 5.16 8.87
C GLU A 166 5.81 4.18 7.69
N ARG A 167 6.36 4.54 6.52
CA ARG A 167 6.37 3.68 5.34
C ARG A 167 7.22 2.43 5.54
N ILE A 168 8.41 2.56 6.14
CA ILE A 168 9.31 1.43 6.40
C ILE A 168 8.69 0.51 7.45
N LEU A 169 8.11 1.05 8.53
CA LEU A 169 7.42 0.23 9.54
C LEU A 169 6.24 -0.56 8.95
N GLN A 170 5.48 0.03 8.02
CA GLN A 170 4.44 -0.70 7.28
C GLN A 170 5.01 -1.83 6.40
N GLN A 171 6.21 -1.66 5.84
CA GLN A 171 6.86 -2.72 5.07
C GLN A 171 7.32 -3.86 5.97
N ILE A 172 7.91 -3.55 7.12
CA ILE A 172 8.34 -4.54 8.12
C ILE A 172 7.13 -5.34 8.66
N GLU A 173 6.01 -4.67 8.93
CA GLU A 173 4.76 -5.34 9.38
C GLU A 173 4.22 -6.35 8.35
N LEU A 174 4.55 -6.16 7.06
CA LEU A 174 4.18 -7.07 5.97
C LEU A 174 5.19 -8.20 5.72
N GLU A 175 6.32 -8.25 6.44
CA GLU A 175 7.32 -9.32 6.29
C GLU A 175 6.86 -10.65 6.92
N PHE A 176 5.89 -10.63 7.85
CA PHE A 176 5.31 -11.81 8.53
C PHE A 176 6.37 -12.83 9.01
N PRO A 177 7.07 -12.56 10.14
CA PRO A 177 8.21 -13.35 10.57
C PRO A 177 7.86 -14.82 10.85
N THR A 178 8.35 -15.72 10.00
CA THR A 178 8.04 -17.17 10.02
C THR A 178 9.02 -18.01 10.83
N SER A 179 10.08 -17.43 11.37
CA SER A 179 11.09 -18.13 12.17
C SER A 179 11.72 -17.20 13.20
N GLY A 180 12.39 -17.76 14.21
CA GLY A 180 13.11 -16.97 15.21
C GLY A 180 14.24 -16.13 14.62
N LEU A 181 14.98 -16.67 13.63
CA LEU A 181 16.00 -15.90 12.91
C LEU A 181 15.39 -14.72 12.15
N HIS A 182 14.26 -14.95 11.46
CA HIS A 182 13.55 -13.87 10.77
C HIS A 182 13.03 -12.83 11.77
N MET A 183 12.46 -13.26 12.90
CA MET A 183 11.97 -12.38 13.98
C MET A 183 13.09 -11.52 14.58
N TRP A 184 14.28 -12.09 14.79
CA TRP A 184 15.45 -11.35 15.24
C TRP A 184 15.81 -10.24 14.24
N CYS A 185 15.97 -10.57 12.95
CA CYS A 185 16.33 -9.58 11.93
C CYS A 185 15.30 -8.45 11.78
N VAL A 186 13.99 -8.76 11.81
CA VAL A 186 12.96 -7.70 11.71
C VAL A 186 12.92 -6.82 12.96
N THR A 187 13.22 -7.38 14.13
CA THR A 187 13.25 -6.60 15.39
C THR A 187 14.42 -5.63 15.40
N GLU A 188 15.60 -6.03 14.91
CA GLU A 188 16.75 -5.12 14.74
C GLU A 188 16.43 -3.96 13.78
N LYS A 189 15.68 -4.23 12.70
CA LYS A 189 15.20 -3.15 11.80
C LYS A 189 14.31 -2.15 12.55
N VAL A 190 13.39 -2.62 13.40
CA VAL A 190 12.53 -1.75 14.20
C VAL A 190 13.34 -0.94 15.21
N GLU A 191 14.36 -1.54 15.82
CA GLU A 191 15.28 -0.84 16.74
C GLU A 191 16.03 0.29 16.03
N ILE A 192 16.59 0.04 14.85
CA ILE A 192 17.28 1.07 14.06
C ILE A 192 16.34 2.25 13.76
N ILE A 193 15.10 1.97 13.35
CA ILE A 193 14.11 3.02 13.07
C ILE A 193 13.76 3.79 14.36
N TYR A 194 13.65 3.09 15.48
CA TYR A 194 13.41 3.72 16.77
C TYR A 194 14.55 4.66 17.16
N GLN A 195 15.81 4.25 17.01
CA GLN A 195 16.98 5.10 17.31
C GLN A 195 17.02 6.34 16.40
N GLN A 196 16.77 6.17 15.10
CA GLN A 196 16.67 7.29 14.16
C GLN A 196 15.49 8.20 14.50
N TYR A 197 14.35 7.65 14.88
CA TYR A 197 13.21 8.44 15.34
C TYR A 197 13.57 9.31 16.55
N LEU A 198 14.32 8.78 17.53
CA LEU A 198 14.78 9.56 18.68
C LEU A 198 15.73 10.69 18.29
N GLN A 199 16.65 10.46 17.36
CA GLN A 199 17.50 11.51 16.79
C GLN A 199 16.69 12.66 16.20
N TRP A 200 15.69 12.32 15.39
CA TRP A 200 14.78 13.30 14.80
C TRP A 200 13.89 13.99 15.84
N LEU A 201 13.52 13.29 16.92
CA LEU A 201 12.77 13.85 18.03
C LEU A 201 13.62 14.88 18.80
N CYS A 202 14.87 14.55 19.14
CA CYS A 202 15.83 15.48 19.74
C CYS A 202 16.01 16.72 18.86
N ALA A 203 16.27 16.51 17.57
CA ALA A 203 16.46 17.58 16.60
C ALA A 203 15.21 18.48 16.43
N MET A 204 14.01 17.89 16.38
CA MET A 204 12.73 18.61 16.32
C MET A 204 12.54 19.53 17.53
N HIS A 205 13.00 19.09 18.71
CA HIS A 205 12.95 19.86 19.95
C HIS A 205 14.19 20.75 20.19
N GLY A 206 15.12 20.82 19.23
CA GLY A 206 16.33 21.63 19.34
C GLY A 206 17.26 21.17 20.47
N LYS A 207 17.32 19.86 20.70
CA LYS A 207 18.18 19.23 21.71
C LYS A 207 19.26 18.39 21.04
N GLU A 208 20.41 18.30 21.68
CA GLU A 208 21.50 17.41 21.27
C GLU A 208 21.11 15.94 21.45
N ASP A 209 21.62 15.08 20.59
CA ASP A 209 21.28 13.66 20.61
C ASP A 209 22.15 12.88 21.59
N THR A 210 21.84 12.97 22.88
CA THR A 210 22.52 12.20 23.94
C THR A 210 21.56 11.25 24.64
N ALA A 211 22.08 10.19 25.25
CA ALA A 211 21.26 9.21 25.98
C ALA A 211 20.41 9.86 27.09
N ASP A 212 20.99 10.79 27.84
CA ASP A 212 20.30 11.53 28.90
C ASP A 212 19.19 12.43 28.33
N THR A 213 19.46 13.08 27.20
CA THR A 213 18.48 13.94 26.53
C THR A 213 17.31 13.14 25.97
N ARG A 214 17.59 12.01 25.30
CA ARG A 214 16.55 11.10 24.79
C ARG A 214 15.65 10.62 25.92
N LYS A 215 16.25 10.21 27.05
CA LYS A 215 15.50 9.78 28.24
C LYS A 215 14.64 10.91 28.80
N ALA A 216 15.22 12.08 29.04
CA ALA A 216 14.49 13.23 29.58
C ALA A 216 13.33 13.68 28.67
N LEU A 217 13.54 13.64 27.34
CA LEU A 217 12.48 13.90 26.36
C LEU A 217 11.37 12.86 26.43
N LEU A 218 11.71 11.57 26.47
CA LEU A 218 10.70 10.51 26.59
C LEU A 218 9.92 10.61 27.90
N ASP A 219 10.59 10.84 29.03
CA ASP A 219 9.95 10.99 30.33
C ASP A 219 8.96 12.18 30.33
N THR A 220 9.32 13.27 29.68
CA THR A 220 8.46 14.46 29.55
C THR A 220 7.31 14.22 28.57
N LEU A 221 7.59 13.62 27.41
CA LEU A 221 6.63 13.50 26.33
C LEU A 221 5.68 12.30 26.48
N CYS A 222 6.05 11.29 27.27
CA CYS A 222 5.26 10.08 27.52
C CYS A 222 4.60 10.07 28.92
N ALA A 223 4.67 11.17 29.67
CA ALA A 223 3.95 11.33 30.93
C ALA A 223 2.43 11.16 30.74
N GLN A 224 1.65 11.06 31.84
CA GLN A 224 0.21 10.79 31.81
C GLN A 224 -0.60 11.76 30.90
N ASP A 225 -0.18 13.01 30.78
CA ASP A 225 -0.75 14.03 29.88
C ASP A 225 0.18 14.38 28.69
N GLY A 226 1.22 13.57 28.51
CA GLY A 226 2.21 13.70 27.47
C GLY A 226 1.62 13.44 26.08
N PRO A 227 2.15 14.10 25.04
CA PRO A 227 1.65 13.92 23.68
C PRO A 227 1.94 12.52 23.11
N LEU A 228 3.00 11.85 23.56
CA LEU A 228 3.45 10.55 23.04
C LEU A 228 2.89 9.38 23.85
N PRO A 229 2.73 8.19 23.23
CA PRO A 229 2.22 7.01 23.94
C PRO A 229 3.21 6.52 25.01
N GLU A 230 2.71 6.26 26.21
CA GLU A 230 3.49 5.72 27.36
C GLU A 230 4.32 4.48 26.99
N ALA A 231 3.75 3.58 26.17
CA ALA A 231 4.41 2.37 25.70
C ALA A 231 5.74 2.63 24.94
N LEU A 232 5.96 3.85 24.42
CA LEU A 232 7.20 4.23 23.75
C LEU A 232 8.38 4.28 24.73
N GLN A 233 8.16 4.70 25.98
CA GLN A 233 9.20 4.80 27.01
C GLN A 233 9.82 3.43 27.32
N HIS A 234 9.01 2.37 27.26
CA HIS A 234 9.44 0.99 27.52
C HIS A 234 9.86 0.23 26.26
N LEU A 235 9.69 0.81 25.07
CA LEU A 235 10.01 0.16 23.80
C LEU A 235 11.48 -0.32 23.69
N PRO A 236 12.52 0.40 24.17
CA PRO A 236 13.89 -0.08 24.12
C PRO A 236 14.08 -1.41 24.83
N LEU A 237 13.51 -1.54 26.04
CA LEU A 237 13.60 -2.76 26.83
C LEU A 237 12.88 -3.93 26.15
N ARG A 238 11.73 -3.66 25.52
CA ARG A 238 10.97 -4.67 24.78
C ARG A 238 11.72 -5.14 23.54
N LEU A 239 12.31 -4.22 22.77
CA LEU A 239 13.13 -4.53 21.60
C LEU A 239 14.32 -5.41 22.00
N GLN A 240 15.08 -5.00 23.03
CA GLN A 240 16.23 -5.77 23.50
C GLN A 240 15.82 -7.17 23.98
N ALA A 241 14.74 -7.28 24.75
CA ALA A 241 14.25 -8.56 25.24
C ALA A 241 13.85 -9.51 24.10
N THR A 242 13.17 -8.99 23.07
CA THR A 242 12.78 -9.76 21.89
C THR A 242 13.99 -10.16 21.04
N ILE A 243 14.98 -9.27 20.87
CA ILE A 243 16.24 -9.56 20.15
C ILE A 243 17.00 -10.69 20.85
N GLU A 244 17.29 -10.54 22.15
CA GLU A 244 18.06 -11.54 22.89
C GLU A 244 17.36 -12.91 22.92
N ARG A 245 16.04 -12.91 23.10
CA ARG A 245 15.22 -14.13 23.03
C ARG A 245 15.38 -14.82 21.68
N HIS A 246 15.15 -14.10 20.58
CA HIS A 246 15.12 -14.71 19.25
C HIS A 246 16.51 -15.06 18.73
N LYS A 247 17.54 -14.31 19.13
CA LYS A 247 18.94 -14.64 18.91
C LYS A 247 19.34 -15.95 19.59
N ALA A 248 18.94 -16.14 20.86
CA ALA A 248 19.19 -17.40 21.58
C ALA A 248 18.44 -18.57 20.94
N LEU A 249 17.16 -18.37 20.57
CA LEU A 249 16.31 -19.42 19.99
C LEU A 249 16.65 -19.75 18.53
N ALA A 250 17.22 -18.82 17.76
CA ALA A 250 17.55 -19.03 16.35
C ALA A 250 18.49 -20.24 16.13
N THR A 251 19.36 -20.52 17.10
CA THR A 251 20.29 -21.66 17.07
C THR A 251 19.64 -23.00 17.45
N LEU A 252 18.50 -22.98 18.14
CA LEU A 252 17.88 -24.15 18.76
C LEU A 252 16.59 -24.59 18.06
N LEU A 253 15.82 -23.65 17.51
CA LEU A 253 14.48 -23.89 16.95
C LEU A 253 14.33 -23.14 15.60
N PRO A 254 14.95 -23.65 14.52
CA PRO A 254 14.97 -22.96 13.22
C PRO A 254 13.59 -22.86 12.55
N GLN A 255 12.63 -23.68 12.94
CA GLN A 255 11.24 -23.57 12.53
C GLN A 255 10.34 -23.57 13.76
N GLN A 256 9.75 -22.42 14.05
CA GLN A 256 8.67 -22.33 15.03
C GLN A 256 7.60 -21.39 14.49
N TYR A 257 6.37 -21.92 14.43
CA TYR A 257 5.16 -21.13 14.21
C TYR A 257 4.61 -20.75 15.59
N GLY A 258 4.60 -19.45 15.86
CA GLY A 258 4.05 -18.83 17.05
C GLY A 258 3.49 -17.45 16.71
N GLU A 259 3.01 -16.73 17.73
CA GLU A 259 2.44 -15.37 17.65
C GLU A 259 3.49 -14.27 17.33
N ASN A 260 4.52 -14.57 16.54
CA ASN A 260 5.61 -13.64 16.21
C ASN A 260 5.09 -12.39 15.47
N ASP A 261 4.00 -12.56 14.70
CA ASP A 261 3.29 -11.46 14.05
C ASP A 261 2.62 -10.52 15.07
N LEU A 262 2.04 -11.08 16.13
CA LEU A 262 1.49 -10.29 17.23
C LEU A 262 2.61 -9.61 18.03
N GLU A 263 3.68 -10.34 18.38
CA GLU A 263 4.84 -9.78 19.10
C GLU A 263 5.48 -8.63 18.31
N LEU A 264 5.67 -8.79 17.00
CA LEU A 264 6.17 -7.71 16.13
C LEU A 264 5.20 -6.52 16.09
N SER A 265 3.89 -6.78 16.01
CA SER A 265 2.88 -5.71 15.99
C SER A 265 2.92 -4.88 17.27
N GLU A 266 3.14 -5.50 18.43
CA GLU A 266 3.21 -4.80 19.71
C GLU A 266 4.45 -3.90 19.84
N LEU A 267 5.53 -4.20 19.11
CA LEU A 267 6.72 -3.35 19.02
C LEU A 267 6.52 -2.17 18.04
N ILE A 268 5.81 -2.40 16.94
CA ILE A 268 5.60 -1.38 15.89
C ILE A 268 4.53 -0.36 16.27
N ILE A 269 3.44 -0.78 16.94
CA ILE A 269 2.28 0.08 17.23
C ILE A 269 2.67 1.36 18.01
N PRO A 270 3.43 1.29 19.13
CA PRO A 270 3.79 2.49 19.89
C PRO A 270 4.60 3.49 19.07
N LEU A 271 5.56 3.00 18.27
CA LEU A 271 6.41 3.83 17.43
C LEU A 271 5.61 4.51 16.31
N ARG A 272 4.68 3.78 15.68
CA ARG A 272 3.79 4.34 14.65
C ARG A 272 2.89 5.44 15.19
N GLU A 273 2.32 5.25 16.38
CA GLU A 273 1.51 6.30 17.02
C GLU A 273 2.36 7.50 17.42
N ALA A 274 3.58 7.28 17.94
CA ALA A 274 4.52 8.34 18.23
C ALA A 274 4.87 9.18 16.99
N ILE A 275 5.15 8.54 15.85
CA ILE A 275 5.41 9.21 14.57
C ILE A 275 4.21 10.07 14.14
N LYS A 276 2.98 9.58 14.28
CA LYS A 276 1.76 10.34 13.92
C LYS A 276 1.59 11.58 14.79
N VAL A 277 1.87 11.47 16.10
CA VAL A 277 1.84 12.60 17.02
C VAL A 277 2.94 13.61 16.66
N SER A 278 4.18 13.14 16.45
CA SER A 278 5.32 13.99 16.10
C SER A 278 5.09 14.75 14.79
N LYS A 279 4.39 14.18 13.80
CA LYS A 279 3.97 14.92 12.60
C LYS A 279 3.04 16.10 12.93
N LYS A 280 2.11 15.92 13.88
CA LYS A 280 1.23 17.02 14.34
C LYS A 280 2.03 18.09 15.10
N GLN A 281 2.99 17.68 15.94
CA GLN A 281 3.86 18.60 16.66
C GLN A 281 4.77 19.39 15.70
N ALA A 282 5.30 18.76 14.66
CA ALA A 282 6.11 19.44 13.64
C ALA A 282 5.33 20.60 12.97
N HIS A 283 4.01 20.44 12.75
CA HIS A 283 3.18 21.54 12.24
C HIS A 283 3.04 22.72 13.21
N GLN A 284 3.09 22.46 14.52
CA GLN A 284 2.98 23.47 15.57
C GLN A 284 4.31 24.18 15.80
N LEU A 285 5.40 23.41 15.88
CA LEU A 285 6.76 23.91 16.11
C LEU A 285 7.31 24.69 14.90
N TYR A 286 6.85 24.34 13.69
CA TYR A 286 7.32 24.94 12.43
C TYR A 286 6.15 25.47 11.57
N PRO A 287 5.52 26.59 11.96
CA PRO A 287 4.34 27.12 11.28
C PRO A 287 4.64 27.73 9.90
N THR A 288 3.67 27.72 9.00
CA THR A 288 3.80 28.35 7.67
C THR A 288 3.66 29.88 7.80
N PRO A 289 4.50 30.69 7.12
CA PRO A 289 4.36 32.14 7.12
C PRO A 289 2.97 32.61 6.69
N GLN A 290 2.41 33.59 7.40
CA GLN A 290 1.02 34.05 7.25
C GLN A 290 0.74 34.67 5.86
N ARG A 291 1.77 35.20 5.20
CA ARG A 291 1.71 35.79 3.85
C ARG A 291 1.35 34.74 2.78
N ASP A 292 1.76 33.49 2.99
CA ASP A 292 1.60 32.40 2.03
C ASP A 292 0.23 31.70 2.15
N LYS A 293 -0.41 31.77 3.33
CA LYS A 293 -1.80 31.33 3.54
C LYS A 293 -2.79 32.10 2.65
N LYS A 294 -2.63 33.43 2.48
CA LYS A 294 -3.53 34.23 1.62
C LYS A 294 -3.38 33.87 0.14
N ARG A 295 -2.16 33.60 -0.33
CA ARG A 295 -1.87 33.27 -1.73
C ARG A 295 -2.26 31.83 -2.06
N ARG A 296 -1.94 30.86 -1.20
CA ARG A 296 -2.41 29.47 -1.30
C ARG A 296 -3.93 29.36 -1.14
N SER A 297 -4.56 30.12 -0.24
CA SER A 297 -6.03 30.17 -0.13
C SER A 297 -6.67 30.63 -1.43
N ARG A 298 -6.12 31.64 -2.12
CA ARG A 298 -6.67 32.09 -3.40
C ARG A 298 -6.49 31.04 -4.50
N PHE A 299 -5.32 30.41 -4.59
CA PHE A 299 -5.09 29.32 -5.55
C PHE A 299 -5.93 28.08 -5.24
N ILE A 300 -6.07 27.70 -3.97
CA ILE A 300 -6.92 26.61 -3.50
C ILE A 300 -8.39 26.94 -3.74
N TRP A 301 -8.84 28.18 -3.54
CA TRP A 301 -10.20 28.57 -3.90
C TRP A 301 -10.43 28.62 -5.40
N LEU A 302 -9.42 28.95 -6.21
CA LEU A 302 -9.50 28.88 -7.68
C LEU A 302 -9.47 27.44 -8.20
N THR A 303 -8.68 26.56 -7.59
CA THR A 303 -8.65 25.14 -7.95
C THR A 303 -9.84 24.38 -7.37
N ILE A 304 -10.34 24.72 -6.19
CA ILE A 304 -11.59 24.21 -5.63
C ILE A 304 -12.77 24.75 -6.44
N THR A 305 -12.80 26.02 -6.86
CA THR A 305 -13.87 26.48 -7.77
C THR A 305 -13.75 25.82 -9.15
N ALA A 306 -12.55 25.62 -9.70
CA ALA A 306 -12.35 24.86 -10.94
C ALA A 306 -12.71 23.37 -10.78
N LEU A 307 -12.36 22.73 -9.66
CA LEU A 307 -12.70 21.35 -9.33
C LEU A 307 -14.18 21.22 -8.98
N ILE A 308 -14.83 22.22 -8.39
CA ILE A 308 -16.28 22.28 -8.23
C ILE A 308 -16.91 22.50 -9.60
N LEU A 309 -16.37 23.33 -10.49
CA LEU A 309 -16.87 23.49 -11.86
C LEU A 309 -16.64 22.24 -12.73
N LEU A 310 -15.63 21.40 -12.42
CA LEU A 310 -15.33 20.12 -13.08
C LEU A 310 -16.03 18.92 -12.42
N ALA A 311 -16.22 18.95 -11.10
CA ALA A 311 -16.92 17.93 -10.33
C ALA A 311 -18.41 18.22 -10.24
N THR A 312 -18.89 19.43 -10.49
CA THR A 312 -20.33 19.70 -10.62
C THR A 312 -20.92 18.94 -11.79
N PRO A 313 -20.37 18.88 -13.01
CA PRO A 313 -20.93 18.02 -14.05
C PRO A 313 -20.83 16.53 -13.68
N MET A 314 -19.78 16.07 -12.98
CA MET A 314 -19.61 14.65 -12.60
C MET A 314 -20.47 14.21 -11.40
N ALA A 315 -20.56 15.06 -10.37
CA ALA A 315 -21.45 14.90 -9.22
C ALA A 315 -22.89 15.16 -9.64
N TRP A 316 -23.18 16.08 -10.55
CA TRP A 316 -24.50 16.24 -11.17
C TRP A 316 -24.80 15.09 -12.13
N MET A 317 -23.81 14.44 -12.74
CA MET A 317 -23.98 13.19 -13.49
C MET A 317 -24.27 12.02 -12.54
N LEU A 318 -23.60 11.91 -11.39
CA LEU A 318 -23.85 10.89 -10.35
C LEU A 318 -25.17 11.14 -9.59
N ILE A 319 -25.53 12.40 -9.32
CA ILE A 319 -26.79 12.82 -8.74
C ILE A 319 -27.91 12.66 -9.77
N LYS A 320 -27.70 12.95 -11.06
CA LYS A 320 -28.65 12.59 -12.13
C LYS A 320 -28.76 11.07 -12.29
N HIS A 321 -27.67 10.32 -12.15
CA HIS A 321 -27.69 8.87 -12.19
C HIS A 321 -28.51 8.34 -11.02
N TYR A 322 -28.24 8.77 -9.79
CA TYR A 322 -28.96 8.40 -8.57
C TYR A 322 -30.41 8.89 -8.55
N ALA A 323 -30.68 10.13 -8.98
CA ALA A 323 -32.01 10.72 -9.09
C ALA A 323 -32.81 10.14 -10.27
N SER A 324 -32.17 9.58 -11.30
CA SER A 324 -32.84 8.79 -12.35
C SER A 324 -33.37 7.46 -11.79
N TYR A 325 -32.73 6.88 -10.76
CA TYR A 325 -33.19 5.63 -10.13
C TYR A 325 -34.15 5.84 -8.95
N LYS A 326 -34.09 6.96 -8.23
CA LYS A 326 -34.92 7.23 -7.03
C LYS A 326 -36.45 7.19 -7.30
N PRO A 327 -37.00 7.73 -8.41
CA PRO A 327 -38.41 7.58 -8.76
C PRO A 327 -38.74 6.21 -9.39
N ALA A 328 -37.73 5.37 -9.72
CA ALA A 328 -37.95 4.01 -10.22
C ALA A 328 -38.21 2.97 -9.11
N ILE A 329 -38.04 3.37 -7.84
CA ILE A 329 -38.25 2.50 -6.66
C ILE A 329 -39.61 2.81 -5.97
N LYS A 330 -40.14 4.03 -6.10
CA LYS A 330 -41.48 4.37 -5.61
C LYS A 330 -42.54 3.83 -6.58
N GLY A 331 -43.33 2.85 -6.12
CA GLY A 331 -44.48 2.29 -6.86
C GLY A 331 -44.43 0.79 -7.12
N PHE A 332 -43.50 0.07 -6.52
CA PHE A 332 -43.27 -1.35 -6.80
C PHE A 332 -43.48 -2.20 -5.53
N ALA A 333 -44.70 -2.70 -5.33
CA ALA A 333 -45.01 -3.68 -4.30
C ALA A 333 -44.46 -5.07 -4.72
N HIS A 334 -43.58 -5.65 -3.90
CA HIS A 334 -43.09 -7.02 -4.10
C HIS A 334 -43.87 -8.00 -3.21
N SER A 335 -44.02 -9.26 -3.64
CA SER A 335 -44.65 -10.29 -2.80
C SER A 335 -43.78 -10.62 -1.60
N LYS A 336 -44.37 -11.06 -0.47
CA LYS A 336 -43.63 -11.57 0.69
C LYS A 336 -42.96 -12.94 0.44
N ARG A 337 -43.22 -13.60 -0.69
CA ARG A 337 -42.69 -14.94 -1.01
C ARG A 337 -41.54 -14.85 -2.01
N ALA A 338 -40.32 -14.88 -1.50
CA ALA A 338 -39.13 -15.17 -2.30
C ALA A 338 -39.23 -16.61 -2.85
N GLY A 339 -38.69 -16.88 -4.04
CA GLY A 339 -38.71 -18.24 -4.62
C GLY A 339 -38.85 -18.35 -6.13
N GLY A 340 -38.68 -17.25 -6.87
CA GLY A 340 -38.70 -17.28 -8.34
C GLY A 340 -39.18 -15.98 -8.97
N ILE A 341 -39.04 -15.91 -10.30
CA ILE A 341 -39.39 -14.76 -11.14
C ILE A 341 -40.32 -15.20 -12.27
N ARG A 342 -41.31 -14.37 -12.62
CA ARG A 342 -42.30 -14.71 -13.64
C ARG A 342 -41.72 -14.48 -15.04
N GLY A 343 -41.61 -15.55 -15.84
CA GLY A 343 -41.27 -15.52 -17.25
C GLY A 343 -42.52 -15.46 -18.13
N ALA A 344 -42.51 -14.60 -19.14
CA ALA A 344 -43.49 -14.57 -20.22
C ALA A 344 -42.81 -15.04 -21.51
N TYR A 345 -43.41 -16.01 -22.18
CA TYR A 345 -42.81 -16.69 -23.34
C TYR A 345 -43.60 -16.40 -24.60
N TYR A 346 -42.90 -16.07 -25.66
CA TYR A 346 -43.46 -15.54 -26.89
C TYR A 346 -43.00 -16.36 -28.08
N LYS A 347 -43.88 -16.50 -29.08
CA LYS A 347 -43.48 -16.83 -30.45
C LYS A 347 -42.99 -15.54 -31.12
N GLY A 348 -41.88 -15.66 -31.83
CA GLY A 348 -41.17 -14.57 -32.50
C GLY A 348 -40.02 -13.99 -31.65
N ARG A 349 -39.12 -13.26 -32.32
CA ARG A 349 -37.85 -12.76 -31.74
C ARG A 349 -38.00 -11.42 -31.02
N ASN A 350 -39.13 -10.74 -31.16
CA ASN A 350 -39.40 -9.41 -30.64
C ASN A 350 -40.73 -9.34 -29.85
N PHE A 351 -41.07 -10.40 -29.11
CA PHE A 351 -42.26 -10.49 -28.26
C PHE A 351 -43.61 -10.41 -28.99
N GLU A 352 -43.67 -10.91 -30.22
CA GLU A 352 -44.76 -10.75 -31.18
C GLU A 352 -46.05 -11.41 -30.69
N THR A 353 -45.98 -12.67 -30.21
CA THR A 353 -47.17 -13.39 -29.74
C THR A 353 -46.93 -14.08 -28.42
N LEU A 354 -47.59 -13.63 -27.36
CA LEU A 354 -47.53 -14.28 -26.04
C LEU A 354 -48.16 -15.69 -26.12
N LYS A 355 -47.43 -16.71 -25.66
CA LYS A 355 -47.87 -18.11 -25.65
C LYS A 355 -48.09 -18.69 -24.25
N GLY A 356 -47.48 -18.10 -23.23
CA GLY A 356 -47.65 -18.54 -21.85
C GLY A 356 -46.85 -17.73 -20.85
N ARG A 357 -47.17 -17.92 -19.57
CA ARG A 357 -46.42 -17.38 -18.43
C ARG A 357 -46.11 -18.51 -17.47
N ARG A 358 -44.92 -18.50 -16.87
CA ARG A 358 -44.48 -19.49 -15.88
C ARG A 358 -43.73 -18.81 -14.74
N LEU A 359 -43.85 -19.35 -13.54
CA LEU A 359 -42.96 -18.99 -12.42
C LEU A 359 -41.68 -19.80 -12.55
N ASP A 360 -40.56 -19.11 -12.74
CA ASP A 360 -39.25 -19.72 -12.87
C ASP A 360 -38.45 -19.56 -11.59
N ARG A 361 -37.92 -20.66 -11.05
CA ARG A 361 -37.09 -20.61 -9.83
C ARG A 361 -35.79 -19.83 -10.03
N GLY A 362 -35.31 -19.72 -11.26
CA GLY A 362 -34.14 -18.92 -11.61
C GLY A 362 -34.10 -18.60 -13.09
N ILE A 363 -33.12 -17.79 -13.49
CA ILE A 363 -32.82 -17.53 -14.90
C ILE A 363 -31.46 -18.17 -15.17
N ASP A 364 -31.48 -19.49 -15.34
CA ASP A 364 -30.29 -20.30 -15.63
C ASP A 364 -30.73 -21.46 -16.53
N TYR A 365 -30.76 -21.21 -17.84
CA TYR A 365 -31.35 -22.11 -18.82
C TYR A 365 -30.39 -22.50 -19.93
N PHE A 366 -30.51 -23.76 -20.31
CA PHE A 366 -30.01 -24.33 -21.56
C PHE A 366 -31.14 -25.16 -22.17
N TRP A 367 -31.67 -24.73 -23.31
CA TRP A 367 -32.71 -25.45 -24.03
C TRP A 367 -32.17 -25.99 -25.35
N ARG A 368 -32.11 -27.31 -25.47
CA ARG A 368 -31.87 -28.01 -26.74
C ARG A 368 -33.12 -28.10 -27.63
N ASN A 369 -34.29 -27.89 -27.02
CA ASN A 369 -35.62 -27.96 -27.63
C ASN A 369 -36.42 -26.69 -27.25
N LYS A 370 -37.76 -26.75 -27.21
CA LYS A 370 -38.61 -25.60 -26.87
C LYS A 370 -38.57 -25.23 -25.37
N PRO A 371 -38.63 -23.92 -25.03
CA PRO A 371 -38.59 -23.44 -23.64
C PRO A 371 -39.93 -23.61 -22.90
N HIS A 372 -41.01 -23.80 -23.65
CA HIS A 372 -42.38 -23.91 -23.18
C HIS A 372 -43.21 -24.72 -24.20
N SER A 373 -44.19 -25.50 -23.73
CA SER A 373 -44.97 -26.42 -24.59
C SER A 373 -45.64 -25.75 -25.79
N LYS A 374 -46.12 -24.51 -25.58
CA LYS A 374 -46.82 -23.66 -26.57
C LYS A 374 -45.92 -22.75 -27.42
N VAL A 375 -44.60 -22.84 -27.28
CA VAL A 375 -43.62 -21.99 -27.98
C VAL A 375 -42.83 -22.86 -28.96
N PRO A 376 -42.51 -22.38 -30.17
CA PRO A 376 -41.65 -23.11 -31.10
C PRO A 376 -40.25 -23.37 -30.53
N LYS A 377 -39.51 -24.27 -31.17
CA LYS A 377 -38.10 -24.54 -30.83
C LYS A 377 -37.23 -23.33 -31.14
N ASP A 378 -37.42 -22.73 -32.31
CA ASP A 378 -36.65 -21.61 -32.82
C ASP A 378 -37.55 -20.36 -32.95
N HIS A 379 -36.94 -19.20 -33.18
CA HIS A 379 -37.64 -17.91 -33.31
C HIS A 379 -38.61 -17.63 -32.15
N PHE A 380 -38.08 -17.63 -30.93
CA PHE A 380 -38.86 -17.31 -29.75
C PHE A 380 -38.18 -16.22 -28.92
N SER A 381 -38.92 -15.66 -27.97
CA SER A 381 -38.39 -14.70 -27.00
C SER A 381 -39.01 -14.90 -25.63
N VAL A 382 -38.26 -14.55 -24.59
CA VAL A 382 -38.70 -14.68 -23.19
C VAL A 382 -38.39 -13.39 -22.45
N ARG A 383 -39.34 -12.96 -21.62
CA ARG A 383 -39.20 -11.79 -20.75
C ARG A 383 -39.49 -12.19 -19.31
N TRP A 384 -38.48 -12.08 -18.45
CA TRP A 384 -38.61 -12.19 -17.01
C TRP A 384 -38.73 -10.80 -16.39
N ASN A 385 -39.72 -10.61 -15.54
CA ASN A 385 -39.95 -9.34 -14.86
C ASN A 385 -40.24 -9.57 -13.38
N GLY A 386 -39.50 -8.90 -12.51
CA GLY A 386 -39.60 -9.08 -11.07
C GLY A 386 -38.51 -8.35 -10.33
N TYR A 387 -38.01 -8.98 -9.26
CA TYR A 387 -37.04 -8.38 -8.36
C TYR A 387 -35.94 -9.37 -8.06
N PHE A 388 -34.74 -8.85 -7.79
CA PHE A 388 -33.72 -9.60 -7.07
C PHE A 388 -33.37 -8.93 -5.74
N ASN A 389 -32.95 -9.72 -4.76
CA ASN A 389 -32.54 -9.24 -3.45
C ASN A 389 -31.01 -9.12 -3.38
N ALA A 390 -30.51 -7.92 -3.15
CA ALA A 390 -29.13 -7.66 -2.79
C ALA A 390 -28.95 -7.89 -1.27
N PRO A 391 -28.20 -8.91 -0.81
CA PRO A 391 -28.11 -9.25 0.61
C PRO A 391 -27.33 -8.22 1.46
N ARG A 392 -26.55 -7.34 0.82
CA ARG A 392 -25.74 -6.30 1.46
C ARG A 392 -25.48 -5.14 0.52
N ASP A 393 -25.12 -4.00 1.09
CA ASP A 393 -24.65 -2.83 0.34
C ASP A 393 -23.33 -3.13 -0.36
N GLY A 394 -23.12 -2.47 -1.50
CA GLY A 394 -21.83 -2.45 -2.20
C GLY A 394 -21.93 -2.69 -3.70
N GLU A 395 -20.77 -2.88 -4.33
CA GLU A 395 -20.67 -3.11 -5.77
C GLU A 395 -21.01 -4.56 -6.15
N TYR A 396 -22.02 -4.72 -6.99
CA TYR A 396 -22.40 -5.97 -7.64
C TYR A 396 -22.01 -5.93 -9.11
N ARG A 397 -21.68 -7.08 -9.69
CA ARG A 397 -21.51 -7.24 -11.13
C ARG A 397 -22.57 -8.19 -11.64
N LEU A 398 -23.54 -7.70 -12.41
CA LEU A 398 -24.57 -8.50 -13.06
C LEU A 398 -24.10 -8.88 -14.47
N CYS A 399 -24.29 -10.13 -14.86
CA CYS A 399 -23.91 -10.62 -16.17
C CYS A 399 -25.05 -11.40 -16.83
N LEU A 400 -25.17 -11.24 -18.15
CA LEU A 400 -25.90 -12.16 -19.02
C LEU A 400 -24.91 -13.10 -19.68
N TYR A 401 -25.19 -14.39 -19.64
CA TYR A 401 -24.57 -15.39 -20.51
C TYR A 401 -25.64 -15.90 -21.45
N MET A 402 -25.50 -15.60 -22.73
CA MET A 402 -26.61 -15.69 -23.69
C MET A 402 -26.16 -16.20 -25.06
N ASP A 403 -27.05 -16.95 -25.67
CA ASP A 403 -27.09 -17.39 -27.07
C ASP A 403 -28.59 -17.53 -27.42
N ASP A 404 -29.20 -16.72 -28.28
CA ASP A 404 -28.65 -15.59 -29.04
C ASP A 404 -28.62 -14.25 -28.29
N GLY A 405 -29.75 -13.53 -28.29
CA GLY A 405 -29.84 -12.12 -27.93
C GLY A 405 -30.27 -11.93 -26.48
N GLY A 406 -29.80 -10.85 -25.85
CA GLY A 406 -30.16 -10.57 -24.47
C GLY A 406 -30.16 -9.10 -24.09
N ARG A 407 -31.12 -8.73 -23.23
CA ARG A 407 -31.17 -7.43 -22.56
C ARG A 407 -31.38 -7.60 -21.07
N LEU A 408 -30.75 -6.74 -20.29
CA LEU A 408 -30.95 -6.64 -18.83
C LEU A 408 -31.30 -5.20 -18.48
N TYR A 409 -32.35 -5.04 -17.70
CA TYR A 409 -32.82 -3.76 -17.19
C TYR A 409 -32.79 -3.78 -15.67
N TYR A 410 -32.48 -2.63 -15.08
CA TYR A 410 -32.67 -2.33 -13.67
C TYR A 410 -33.69 -1.21 -13.54
N GLY A 411 -34.86 -1.52 -12.97
CA GLY A 411 -36.04 -0.67 -13.09
C GLY A 411 -36.40 -0.44 -14.56
N LYS A 412 -36.44 0.84 -14.98
CA LYS A 412 -36.70 1.24 -16.37
C LYS A 412 -35.42 1.34 -17.23
N ASN A 413 -34.23 1.27 -16.61
CA ASN A 413 -32.97 1.59 -17.27
C ASN A 413 -32.36 0.33 -17.91
N LEU A 414 -32.00 0.42 -19.18
CA LEU A 414 -31.34 -0.65 -19.94
C LEU A 414 -29.85 -0.70 -19.59
N LEU A 415 -29.42 -1.77 -18.90
CA LEU A 415 -28.05 -1.96 -18.46
C LEU A 415 -27.18 -2.69 -19.48
N ILE A 416 -27.72 -3.78 -20.03
CA ILE A 416 -27.06 -4.59 -21.06
C ILE A 416 -27.98 -4.61 -22.26
N ASN A 417 -27.48 -4.15 -23.42
CA ASN A 417 -28.19 -4.23 -24.70
C ASN A 417 -27.37 -5.05 -25.69
N ALA A 418 -27.68 -6.33 -25.82
CA ALA A 418 -27.02 -7.22 -26.76
C ALA A 418 -28.07 -7.98 -27.58
N TRP A 419 -29.03 -7.24 -28.12
CA TRP A 419 -30.14 -7.74 -28.95
C TRP A 419 -29.70 -7.98 -30.39
N LYS A 420 -28.75 -8.89 -30.55
CA LYS A 420 -28.24 -9.33 -31.85
C LYS A 420 -27.94 -10.82 -31.81
N GLY A 421 -27.96 -11.45 -32.97
CA GLY A 421 -27.69 -12.88 -33.12
C GLY A 421 -26.21 -13.15 -32.92
N GLY A 422 -25.90 -14.39 -32.61
CA GLY A 422 -24.56 -14.92 -32.53
C GLY A 422 -24.35 -15.77 -31.31
N PHE A 423 -23.24 -16.51 -31.35
CA PHE A 423 -22.90 -17.54 -30.40
C PHE A 423 -22.81 -17.08 -28.93
N LEU A 424 -22.78 -18.11 -28.08
CA LEU A 424 -22.66 -18.05 -26.64
C LEU A 424 -21.61 -17.04 -26.17
N ARG A 425 -22.08 -16.00 -25.49
CA ARG A 425 -21.23 -14.90 -25.00
C ARG A 425 -21.68 -14.35 -23.68
N ARG A 426 -20.75 -13.73 -22.96
CA ARG A 426 -21.00 -13.07 -21.67
C ARG A 426 -20.92 -11.56 -21.79
N ARG A 427 -21.91 -10.84 -21.25
CA ARG A 427 -21.88 -9.38 -21.05
C ARG A 427 -22.14 -9.06 -19.59
N CYS A 428 -21.38 -8.13 -19.02
CA CYS A 428 -21.49 -7.77 -17.61
C CYS A 428 -21.58 -6.25 -17.42
N LYS A 429 -22.25 -5.83 -16.34
CA LYS A 429 -22.27 -4.45 -15.85
C LYS A 429 -22.11 -4.44 -14.33
N ARG A 430 -21.39 -3.43 -13.83
CA ARG A 430 -21.25 -3.15 -12.40
C ARG A 430 -22.32 -2.17 -11.97
N LEU A 431 -22.85 -2.36 -10.75
CA LEU A 431 -23.87 -1.53 -10.13
C LEU A 431 -23.54 -1.38 -8.65
N LEU A 432 -23.66 -0.16 -8.14
CA LEU A 432 -23.66 0.06 -6.70
C LEU A 432 -25.09 -0.12 -6.18
N LEU A 433 -25.30 -1.07 -5.28
CA LEU A 433 -26.62 -1.41 -4.76
C LEU A 433 -26.63 -1.27 -3.24
N ARG A 434 -27.79 -0.86 -2.71
CA ARG A 434 -28.09 -0.97 -1.28
C ARG A 434 -28.66 -2.36 -0.99
N LYS A 435 -28.65 -2.79 0.26
CA LYS A 435 -29.32 -4.02 0.69
C LYS A 435 -30.81 -3.92 0.43
N GLY A 436 -31.41 -4.97 -0.14
CA GLY A 436 -32.85 -5.07 -0.35
C GLY A 436 -33.26 -5.50 -1.75
N TRP A 437 -34.56 -5.38 -2.04
CA TRP A 437 -35.15 -5.79 -3.31
C TRP A 437 -35.02 -4.72 -4.38
N HIS A 438 -34.58 -5.14 -5.56
CA HIS A 438 -34.34 -4.28 -6.70
C HIS A 438 -35.09 -4.79 -7.94
N PRO A 439 -35.80 -3.91 -8.67
CA PRO A 439 -36.53 -4.31 -9.87
C PRO A 439 -35.56 -4.70 -10.98
N ILE A 440 -35.80 -5.85 -11.59
CA ILE A 440 -35.08 -6.32 -12.77
C ILE A 440 -36.04 -6.80 -13.84
N LYS A 441 -35.63 -6.57 -15.08
CA LYS A 441 -36.23 -7.22 -16.24
C LYS A 441 -35.13 -7.80 -17.10
N ALA A 442 -35.19 -9.09 -17.37
CA ALA A 442 -34.29 -9.77 -18.28
C ALA A 442 -35.08 -10.21 -19.50
N GLU A 443 -34.52 -10.03 -20.67
CA GLU A 443 -35.14 -10.33 -21.95
C GLU A 443 -34.16 -11.13 -22.79
N MET A 444 -34.66 -12.13 -23.50
CA MET A 444 -33.87 -12.92 -24.45
C MET A 444 -34.67 -13.21 -25.70
N TYR A 445 -33.95 -13.47 -26.79
CA TYR A 445 -34.52 -14.13 -27.96
C TYR A 445 -33.58 -15.21 -28.45
N GLU A 446 -34.19 -16.17 -29.14
CA GLU A 446 -33.50 -17.24 -29.86
C GLU A 446 -33.82 -17.12 -31.35
N HIS A 447 -32.81 -17.16 -32.19
CA HIS A 447 -32.97 -17.26 -33.63
C HIS A 447 -33.13 -18.70 -34.05
N SER A 448 -32.15 -19.56 -33.79
CA SER A 448 -32.12 -20.94 -34.26
C SER A 448 -31.08 -21.78 -33.52
N GLY A 449 -31.45 -23.01 -33.17
CA GLY A 449 -30.54 -23.99 -32.58
C GLY A 449 -30.70 -24.10 -31.06
N PRO A 450 -29.68 -24.60 -30.34
CA PRO A 450 -29.71 -24.65 -28.89
C PRO A 450 -29.61 -23.24 -28.31
N SER A 451 -30.48 -22.93 -27.36
CA SER A 451 -30.49 -21.61 -26.70
C SER A 451 -29.91 -21.68 -25.30
N HIS A 452 -29.14 -20.67 -24.93
CA HIS A 452 -28.56 -20.51 -23.61
C HIS A 452 -28.94 -19.15 -23.05
N PHE A 453 -29.41 -19.10 -21.80
CA PHE A 453 -29.64 -17.82 -21.14
C PHE A 453 -29.50 -17.92 -19.63
N ARG A 454 -28.52 -17.22 -19.07
CA ARG A 454 -28.24 -17.17 -17.64
C ARG A 454 -28.11 -15.75 -17.15
N LEU A 455 -28.77 -15.43 -16.04
CA LEU A 455 -28.55 -14.23 -15.25
C LEU A 455 -27.63 -14.55 -14.07
N LEU A 456 -26.45 -13.96 -14.09
CA LEU A 456 -25.38 -14.21 -13.13
C LEU A 456 -25.06 -12.94 -12.35
N TRP A 457 -24.49 -13.12 -11.16
CA TRP A 457 -23.96 -12.02 -10.35
C TRP A 457 -22.62 -12.38 -9.69
N SER A 458 -21.83 -11.37 -9.35
CA SER A 458 -20.89 -11.44 -8.22
C SER A 458 -21.26 -10.36 -7.20
N THR A 459 -21.05 -10.66 -5.93
CA THR A 459 -21.46 -9.82 -4.80
C THR A 459 -20.26 -9.07 -4.21
N PRO A 460 -20.47 -8.09 -3.32
CA PRO A 460 -19.37 -7.44 -2.62
C PRO A 460 -18.49 -8.42 -1.83
N LYS A 461 -19.10 -9.42 -1.19
CA LYS A 461 -18.40 -10.46 -0.39
C LYS A 461 -17.72 -11.52 -1.25
N ASN A 462 -18.31 -11.87 -2.40
CA ASN A 462 -17.81 -12.95 -3.24
C ASN A 462 -17.75 -12.49 -4.70
N LYS A 463 -16.52 -12.33 -5.20
CA LYS A 463 -16.23 -11.83 -6.55
C LYS A 463 -16.38 -12.90 -7.64
N ARG A 464 -16.57 -14.19 -7.30
CA ARG A 464 -16.87 -15.25 -8.27
C ARG A 464 -18.28 -15.03 -8.86
N VAL A 465 -18.39 -15.09 -10.18
CA VAL A 465 -19.66 -14.92 -10.91
C VAL A 465 -20.44 -16.23 -10.87
N ARG A 466 -21.69 -16.21 -10.41
CA ARG A 466 -22.56 -17.39 -10.27
C ARG A 466 -24.01 -17.02 -10.60
N ALA A 467 -24.86 -18.01 -10.84
CA ALA A 467 -26.29 -17.77 -11.03
C ALA A 467 -26.92 -17.10 -9.80
N ILE A 468 -27.89 -16.21 -10.04
CA ILE A 468 -28.66 -15.60 -8.95
C ILE A 468 -29.56 -16.68 -8.34
N PRO A 469 -29.46 -16.96 -7.02
CA PRO A 469 -30.22 -18.05 -6.41
C PRO A 469 -31.71 -17.69 -6.34
N ALA A 470 -32.56 -18.72 -6.39
CA ALA A 470 -34.03 -18.57 -6.38
C ALA A 470 -34.56 -17.74 -5.21
N ARG A 471 -33.99 -17.92 -4.02
CA ARG A 471 -34.31 -17.14 -2.81
C ARG A 471 -34.02 -15.65 -2.92
N SER A 472 -33.16 -15.27 -3.86
CA SER A 472 -32.84 -13.89 -4.19
C SER A 472 -33.66 -13.38 -5.36
N LEU A 473 -34.70 -14.10 -5.80
CA LEU A 473 -35.61 -13.67 -6.87
C LEU A 473 -37.05 -13.69 -6.38
N CYS A 474 -37.83 -12.69 -6.79
CA CYS A 474 -39.24 -12.56 -6.47
C CYS A 474 -40.03 -12.04 -7.68
N CYS A 475 -41.30 -12.43 -7.76
CA CYS A 475 -42.25 -11.88 -8.72
C CYS A 475 -42.72 -10.48 -8.32
N LYS A 476 -43.15 -9.73 -9.32
CA LYS A 476 -44.03 -8.57 -9.13
C LYS A 476 -45.41 -9.04 -8.66
N ASN A 477 -45.94 -8.38 -7.64
CA ASN A 477 -47.32 -8.58 -7.18
C ASN A 477 -48.30 -8.29 -8.30
#